data_AF-M8D5D6-F1
#
_entry.id   AF-M8D5D6-F1
#
_cell.length_a   1.000
_cell.length_b   1.000
_cell.length_c   1.000
_cell.angle_alpha   90.00
_cell.angle_beta   90.00
_cell.angle_gamma   90.00
#
_symmetry.space_group_name_H-M   'P 1'
#
loop_
_entity.id
_entity.type
_entity.pdbx_description
1 polymer ?
#
loop_
_entity_poly.entity_id
_entity_poly.type
_entity_poly.pdbx_seq_one_letter_code
_entity_poly.pdbx_strand_id
1 'polypeptide(L)' 'MVPKFKFTFEFEASSDMRKLGVTRAFEGGDFSGMVSGGEELVITGVYHKATIEVDEVGTVAAAATAVVIGRARPP' A
#
# COMPACT_ATOMS: atom_id res chain seq x y z
N MET A 1 -29.28 9.40 -18.45
CA MET A 1 -29.03 9.92 -17.09
C MET A 1 -27.80 9.21 -16.55
N VAL A 2 -26.80 9.95 -16.06
CA VAL A 2 -25.61 9.35 -15.43
C VAL A 2 -25.95 9.11 -13.95
N PRO A 3 -25.75 7.90 -13.42
CA PRO A 3 -26.00 7.62 -12.01
C PRO A 3 -25.07 8.44 -11.11
N LYS A 4 -25.63 9.12 -10.12
CA LYS A 4 -24.88 9.78 -9.04
C LYS A 4 -24.49 8.77 -7.98
N PHE A 5 -23.21 8.64 -7.70
CA PHE A 5 -22.75 7.81 -6.61
C PHE A 5 -21.40 8.28 -6.05
N LYS A 6 -21.17 7.91 -4.80
CA LYS A 6 -19.91 8.07 -4.11
C LYS A 6 -19.58 6.78 -3.39
N PHE A 7 -18.37 6.29 -3.58
CA PHE A 7 -17.92 5.06 -2.96
C PHE A 7 -16.46 5.17 -2.54
N THR A 8 -16.15 4.58 -1.40
CA THR A 8 -14.79 4.48 -0.85
C THR A 8 -14.47 3.01 -0.61
N PHE A 9 -13.30 2.59 -1.10
CA PHE A 9 -12.74 1.25 -0.94
C PHE A 9 -11.46 1.31 -0.15
N GLU A 10 -11.25 0.37 0.76
CA GLU A 10 -10.01 0.20 1.49
C GLU A 10 -9.68 -1.28 1.65
N PHE A 11 -8.39 -1.62 1.53
CA PHE A 11 -7.91 -2.98 1.72
C PHE A 11 -6.44 -3.01 2.13
N GLU A 12 -6.05 -4.12 2.77
CA GLU A 12 -4.68 -4.45 3.10
C GLU A 12 -4.08 -5.26 1.93
N ALA A 13 -3.08 -4.70 1.26
CA ALA A 13 -2.57 -5.18 -0.02
C ALA A 13 -1.34 -6.11 0.11
N SER A 14 -0.82 -6.35 1.32
CA SER A 14 0.44 -7.09 1.49
C SER A 14 0.37 -8.50 0.92
N SER A 15 -0.73 -9.23 1.18
CA SER A 15 -0.89 -10.59 0.68
C SER A 15 -0.95 -10.65 -0.84
N ASP A 16 -1.62 -9.68 -1.47
CA ASP A 16 -1.74 -9.61 -2.92
C ASP A 16 -0.44 -9.19 -3.59
N MET A 17 0.30 -8.24 -3.01
CA MET A 17 1.65 -7.89 -3.48
C MET A 17 2.61 -9.08 -3.46
N ARG A 18 2.56 -9.91 -2.41
CA ARG A 18 3.33 -11.16 -2.33
C ARG A 18 2.92 -12.14 -3.43
N LYS A 19 1.62 -12.35 -3.67
CA LYS A 19 1.11 -13.21 -4.76
C LYS A 19 1.53 -12.72 -6.14
N LEU A 20 1.67 -11.40 -6.32
CA LEU A 20 2.14 -10.78 -7.55
C LEU A 20 3.68 -10.83 -7.72
N GLY A 21 4.42 -11.41 -6.77
CA GLY A 21 5.86 -11.63 -6.86
C GLY A 21 6.72 -10.66 -6.06
N VAL A 22 6.12 -9.68 -5.36
CA VAL A 22 6.84 -8.80 -4.44
C VAL A 22 6.97 -9.49 -3.09
N THR A 23 7.91 -10.43 -2.97
CA THR A 23 8.12 -11.20 -1.74
C THR A 23 9.31 -10.69 -0.92
N ARG A 24 10.44 -10.42 -1.59
CA ARG A 24 11.71 -10.03 -0.94
C ARG A 24 11.59 -8.81 -0.03
N ALA A 25 10.79 -7.81 -0.41
CA ALA A 25 10.58 -6.61 0.40
C ALA A 25 9.95 -6.90 1.78
N PHE A 26 9.31 -8.06 1.95
CA PHE A 26 8.67 -8.48 3.19
C PHE A 26 9.48 -9.55 3.95
N GLU A 27 10.62 -10.01 3.41
CA GLU A 27 11.39 -11.17 3.87
C GLU A 27 12.89 -10.83 4.08
N GLY A 28 13.19 -9.59 4.47
CA GLY A 28 14.58 -9.13 4.66
C GLY A 28 15.22 -8.60 3.37
N GLY A 29 14.47 -7.79 2.62
CA GLY A 29 14.96 -7.12 1.42
C GLY A 29 16.10 -6.14 1.71
N ASP A 30 16.77 -5.68 0.66
CA ASP A 30 17.82 -4.67 0.79
C ASP A 30 17.19 -3.27 0.89
N PHE A 31 17.19 -2.71 2.11
CA PHE A 31 16.73 -1.36 2.41
C PHE A 31 17.89 -0.42 2.80
N SER A 32 19.13 -0.75 2.46
CA SER A 32 20.32 0.04 2.81
C SER A 32 20.29 1.49 2.31
N GLY A 33 19.47 1.79 1.30
CA GLY A 33 19.24 3.16 0.82
C GLY A 33 18.36 4.03 1.73
N MET A 34 17.69 3.46 2.74
CA MET A 34 16.78 4.18 3.63
C MET A 34 17.39 4.51 5.00
N VAL A 35 18.25 3.63 5.51
CA VAL A 35 18.85 3.75 6.85
C VAL A 35 20.31 3.33 6.82
N SER A 36 21.14 4.00 7.63
CA SER A 36 22.52 3.62 7.88
C SER A 36 22.63 2.75 9.14
N GLY A 37 23.70 1.97 9.28
CA GLY A 37 24.01 1.25 10.53
C GLY A 37 23.57 -0.22 10.59
N GLY A 38 23.17 -0.83 9.48
CA GLY A 38 22.93 -2.28 9.40
C GLY A 38 21.62 -2.74 10.05
N GLU A 39 20.66 -1.84 10.24
CA GLU A 39 19.31 -2.23 10.65
C GLU A 39 18.64 -3.05 9.55
N GLU A 40 18.23 -4.27 9.88
CA GLU A 40 17.39 -5.06 8.99
C GLU A 40 15.96 -4.50 9.02
N LEU A 41 15.50 -4.01 7.87
CA LEU A 41 14.14 -3.50 7.70
C LEU A 41 13.31 -4.44 6.83
N VAL A 42 12.01 -4.45 7.06
CA VAL A 42 11.04 -5.17 6.23
C VAL A 42 9.76 -4.36 6.09
N ILE A 43 9.04 -4.55 4.98
CA ILE A 43 7.65 -4.12 4.90
C ILE A 43 6.82 -5.02 5.82
N THR A 44 6.13 -4.41 6.77
CA THR A 44 5.23 -5.11 7.71
C THR A 44 3.77 -5.02 7.31
N GLY A 45 3.41 -4.05 6.45
CA GLY A 45 2.06 -3.92 5.92
C GLY A 45 1.98 -2.93 4.76
N VAL A 46 1.02 -3.14 3.87
CA VAL A 46 0.67 -2.23 2.77
C VAL A 46 -0.83 -2.02 2.81
N TYR A 47 -1.27 -0.78 2.83
CA TYR A 47 -2.69 -0.41 2.88
C TYR A 47 -3.01 0.56 1.76
N HIS A 48 -4.14 0.36 1.08
CA HIS A 48 -4.61 1.24 0.02
C HIS A 48 -6.06 1.64 0.26
N LYS A 49 -6.34 2.93 0.08
CA LYS A 49 -7.69 3.50 0.17
C LYS A 49 -7.95 4.40 -1.02
N ALA A 50 -9.09 4.21 -1.67
CA ALA A 50 -9.51 5.00 -2.84
C ALA A 50 -10.96 5.43 -2.70
N THR A 51 -11.28 6.64 -3.17
CA THR A 51 -12.63 7.20 -3.24
C THR A 51 -12.91 7.66 -4.66
N ILE A 52 -14.12 7.40 -5.13
CA ILE A 52 -14.64 7.91 -6.40
C ILE A 52 -16.00 8.57 -6.17
N GLU A 53 -16.21 9.71 -6.83
CA GLU A 53 -17.46 10.47 -6.86
C GLU A 53 -17.81 10.76 -8.31
N VAL A 54 -19.03 10.40 -8.71
CA VAL A 54 -19.55 10.60 -10.07
C VAL A 54 -20.84 11.40 -9.99
N ASP A 55 -20.91 12.46 -10.79
CA ASP A 55 -22.09 13.30 -10.97
C ASP A 55 -22.29 13.69 -12.46
N GLU A 56 -23.23 14.58 -12.75
CA GLU A 56 -23.51 15.03 -14.12
C GLU A 56 -22.44 15.98 -14.68
N VAL A 57 -21.59 16.56 -13.83
CA VAL A 57 -20.50 17.46 -14.23
C VAL A 57 -19.25 16.64 -14.56
N GLY A 58 -19.00 15.53 -13.85
CA GLY A 58 -17.90 14.63 -14.15
C GLY A 58 -17.59 13.63 -13.03
N THR A 59 -16.30 13.34 -12.87
CA THR A 59 -15.80 12.37 -11.90
C THR A 59 -14.64 12.95 -11.12
N VAL A 60 -14.68 12.83 -9.80
CA VAL A 60 -13.57 13.14 -8.90
C VAL A 60 -13.12 11.84 -8.24
N ALA A 61 -11.83 11.53 -8.33
CA ALA A 61 -11.26 10.35 -7.70
C ALA A 61 -10.00 10.74 -6.91
N ALA A 62 -9.81 10.09 -5.76
CA ALA A 62 -8.65 10.29 -4.89
C ALA A 62 -8.23 8.95 -4.29
N ALA A 63 -6.92 8.78 -4.06
CA ALA A 63 -6.39 7.59 -3.42
C ALA A 63 -5.19 7.91 -2.52
N ALA A 64 -4.97 7.06 -1.52
CA ALA A 64 -3.83 7.09 -0.62
C ALA A 64 -3.32 5.66 -0.38
N THR A 65 -1.99 5.51 -0.41
CA THR A 65 -1.30 4.26 -0.13
C THR A 65 -0.34 4.46 1.03
N ALA A 66 -0.38 3.58 2.01
CA ALA A 66 0.57 3.54 3.12
C ALA A 66 1.38 2.25 3.04
N VAL A 67 2.71 2.39 3.04
CA VAL A 67 3.66 1.27 3.21
C VAL A 67 4.27 1.40 4.59
N VAL A 68 4.07 0.39 5.44
CA VAL A 68 4.58 0.36 6.81
C VAL A 68 5.87 -0.42 6.82
N ILE A 69 6.93 0.21 7.32
CA ILE A 69 8.26 -0.38 7.47
C ILE A 69 8.51 -0.60 8.96
N GLY A 70 8.97 -1.79 9.29
CA GLY A 70 9.39 -2.15 10.64
C GLY A 70 10.77 -2.78 10.63
N ARG A 71 11.36 -2.91 11.82
CA ARG A 71 12.58 -3.70 12.01
C ARG A 71 12.25 -5.18 11.82
N ALA A 72 13.16 -5.92 11.17
CA ALA A 72 13.12 -7.36 11.17
C ALA A 72 13.22 -7.86 12.62
N ARG A 73 12.48 -8.92 12.96
CA ARG A 73 12.66 -9.56 14.26
C ARG A 73 14.02 -10.26 14.26
N PRO A 74 14.85 -10.09 15.29
CA PRO A 74 16.02 -10.96 15.46
C PRO A 74 15.54 -12.42 15.63
N PRO A 75 16.34 -13.40 15.16
CA PRO A 75 16.03 -14.82 15.28
C PRO A 75 15.88 -15.29 16.74
#